data_AF-A0A2N1MQA9-F1
#
_entry.id   AF-A0A2N1MQA9-F1
#
_cell.length_a   1.000
_cell.length_b   1.000
_cell.length_c   1.000
_cell.angle_alpha   90.00
_cell.angle_beta   90.00
_cell.angle_gamma   90.00
#
_symmetry.space_group_name_H-M   'P 1'
#
loop_
_entity.id
_entity.type
_entity.pdbx_description
1 polymer ?
#
loop_
_entity_poly.entity_id
_entity_poly.type
_entity_poly.pdbx_seq_one_letter_code
_entity_poly.pdbx_strand_id
1 'polypeptide(L)'
;MSTIYCTNHDISQLLKYCNNINLLYFVEFESEISTYQKINLIKNIKQSLNYLIIKICPVEHCSTCSSIILKNLGQILPFKLDYISLDFTIKESDFRVFLENSQYIFINKLLIKLKSGSDDILHYIKEYIMKEKRVKYLAIKNIKNGELFDLKDEVREFELHNIIVRRYSDLVIDFDDNDDYIWNIDKL
;
A
#
# COMPACT_ATOMS: atom_id res chain seq x y z
N MET A 1 11.53 21.51 5.76
CA MET A 1 10.50 20.54 5.30
C MET A 1 10.04 20.97 3.92
N SER A 2 10.24 20.16 2.88
CA SER A 2 9.72 20.47 1.54
C SER A 2 8.88 19.31 1.06
N THR A 3 7.57 19.54 0.98
CA THR A 3 6.63 18.71 0.23
C THR A 3 6.70 19.16 -1.22
N ILE A 4 6.83 18.23 -2.16
CA ILE A 4 6.81 18.56 -3.59
C ILE A 4 5.51 17.99 -4.16
N TYR A 5 4.68 18.90 -4.68
CA TYR A 5 3.52 18.57 -5.51
C TYR A 5 4.00 18.24 -6.91
N CYS A 6 3.61 17.10 -7.44
CA CYS A 6 4.10 16.64 -8.73
C CYS A 6 2.93 16.13 -9.54
N THR A 7 2.75 16.61 -10.76
CA THR A 7 1.95 15.87 -11.74
C THR A 7 2.75 14.66 -12.24
N ASN A 8 2.09 13.66 -12.86
CA ASN A 8 2.77 12.52 -13.47
C ASN A 8 3.93 12.91 -14.41
N HIS A 9 3.84 14.06 -15.09
CA HIS A 9 4.90 14.57 -15.97
C HIS A 9 6.14 15.04 -15.19
N ASP A 10 5.93 15.62 -14.00
CA ASP A 10 6.98 16.22 -13.17
C ASP A 10 7.83 15.16 -12.45
N ILE A 11 7.23 14.02 -12.11
CA ILE A 11 7.86 12.92 -11.38
C ILE A 11 9.12 12.39 -12.10
N SER A 12 9.05 12.22 -13.43
CA SER A 12 10.19 11.69 -14.20
C SER A 12 11.40 12.65 -14.21
N GLN A 13 11.14 13.95 -14.10
CA GLN A 13 12.16 14.99 -14.01
C GLN A 13 12.69 15.11 -12.59
N LEU A 14 11.83 14.98 -11.58
CA LEU A 14 12.19 14.99 -10.16
C LEU A 14 13.15 13.86 -9.78
N LEU A 15 12.99 12.67 -10.38
CA LEU A 15 13.95 11.57 -10.19
C LEU A 15 15.39 11.91 -10.61
N LYS A 16 15.60 12.91 -11.48
CA LYS A 16 16.96 13.34 -11.83
C LYS A 16 17.65 14.11 -10.71
N TYR A 17 16.88 14.65 -9.77
CA TYR A 17 17.36 15.55 -8.72
C TYR A 17 17.10 15.06 -7.30
N CYS A 18 16.16 14.12 -7.12
CA CYS A 18 15.78 13.55 -5.83
C CYS A 18 16.12 12.06 -5.79
N ASN A 19 17.24 11.71 -5.14
CA ASN A 19 17.68 10.32 -5.03
C ASN A 19 17.20 9.62 -3.74
N ASN A 20 16.70 10.37 -2.75
CA ASN A 20 16.35 9.84 -1.42
C ASN A 20 14.87 10.07 -1.05
N ILE A 21 13.96 9.73 -1.98
CA ILE A 21 12.53 9.77 -1.69
C ILE A 21 12.20 8.70 -0.65
N ASN A 22 11.72 9.12 0.52
CA ASN A 22 11.43 8.24 1.65
C ASN A 22 9.94 7.89 1.77
N LEU A 23 9.06 8.74 1.26
CA LEU A 23 7.62 8.58 1.27
C LEU A 23 7.06 8.91 -0.09
N LEU A 24 6.17 8.02 -0.51
CA LEU A 24 5.46 8.08 -1.76
C LEU A 24 3.97 7.91 -1.50
N TYR A 25 3.18 8.92 -1.85
CA TYR A 25 1.72 8.85 -1.81
C TYR A 25 1.18 9.15 -3.21
N PHE A 26 0.37 8.24 -3.76
CA PHE A 26 -0.29 8.49 -5.02
C PHE A 26 -1.77 8.14 -5.01
N VAL A 27 -2.53 9.00 -5.68
CA VAL A 27 -3.93 8.81 -6.01
C VAL A 27 -4.04 8.48 -7.49
N GLU A 28 -4.67 7.36 -7.84
CA GLU A 28 -4.88 6.94 -9.22
C GLU A 28 -6.35 7.08 -9.62
N PHE A 29 -6.56 7.65 -10.82
CA PHE A 29 -7.86 8.01 -11.38
C PHE A 29 -8.01 7.49 -12.82
N GLU A 30 -7.61 6.24 -13.11
CA GLU A 30 -8.06 5.42 -14.28
C GLU A 30 -7.11 5.18 -15.46
N SER A 31 -5.83 5.58 -15.45
CA SER A 31 -4.96 5.27 -16.60
C SER A 31 -4.04 4.07 -16.33
N GLU A 32 -4.14 2.99 -17.13
CA GLU A 32 -3.14 1.91 -17.12
C GLU A 32 -1.74 2.46 -17.38
N ILE A 33 -1.62 3.43 -18.30
CA ILE A 33 -0.35 4.09 -18.63
C ILE A 33 0.19 4.81 -17.38
N SER A 34 -0.63 5.60 -16.69
CA SER A 34 -0.26 6.25 -15.41
C SER A 34 0.14 5.21 -14.35
N THR A 35 -0.61 4.11 -14.26
CA THR A 35 -0.35 3.03 -13.32
C THR A 35 1.03 2.40 -13.55
N TYR A 36 1.38 2.08 -14.79
CA TYR A 36 2.71 1.56 -15.13
C TYR A 36 3.82 2.59 -14.90
N GLN A 37 3.56 3.88 -15.11
CA GLN A 37 4.51 4.95 -14.79
C GLN A 37 4.80 5.01 -13.29
N LYS A 38 3.77 4.93 -12.44
CA LYS A 38 3.91 4.90 -10.97
C LYS A 38 4.63 3.64 -10.47
N ILE A 39 4.36 2.48 -11.09
CA ILE A 39 5.09 1.23 -10.81
C ILE A 39 6.58 1.39 -11.14
N ASN A 40 6.91 1.95 -12.30
CA ASN A 40 8.30 2.22 -12.69
C ASN A 40 8.98 3.20 -11.72
N LEU A 41 8.26 4.20 -11.23
CA LEU A 41 8.78 5.10 -10.22
C LEU A 41 9.12 4.38 -8.92
N ILE A 42 8.20 3.59 -8.36
CA ILE A 42 8.43 2.80 -7.13
C ILE A 42 9.68 1.94 -7.30
N LYS A 43 9.82 1.29 -8.47
CA LYS A 43 10.99 0.46 -8.80
C LYS A 43 12.29 1.28 -8.79
N ASN A 44 12.27 2.52 -9.28
CA ASN A 44 13.44 3.39 -9.34
C ASN A 44 13.85 3.90 -7.95
N ILE A 45 12.89 4.22 -7.08
CA ILE A 45 13.16 4.78 -5.74
C ILE A 45 13.24 3.74 -4.63
N LYS A 46 13.14 2.45 -4.97
CA LYS A 46 12.99 1.37 -3.99
C LYS A 46 14.06 1.36 -2.89
N GLN A 47 15.28 1.84 -3.17
CA GLN A 47 16.38 1.83 -2.21
C GLN A 47 16.20 2.81 -1.04
N SER A 48 15.47 3.90 -1.25
CA SER A 48 15.23 4.94 -0.24
C SER A 48 13.80 4.92 0.33
N LEU A 49 12.89 4.20 -0.33
CA LEU A 49 11.48 4.17 0.00
C LEU A 49 11.20 3.46 1.33
N ASN A 50 10.63 4.17 2.29
CA ASN A 50 10.23 3.63 3.60
C ASN A 50 8.69 3.63 3.79
N TYR A 51 7.99 4.56 3.15
CA TYR A 51 6.54 4.76 3.26
C TYR A 51 5.90 4.75 1.89
N LEU A 52 4.92 3.88 1.67
CA LEU A 52 4.17 3.82 0.43
C LEU A 52 2.67 3.87 0.69
N ILE A 53 1.97 4.83 0.11
CA ILE A 53 0.51 4.94 0.17
C ILE A 53 -0.03 4.94 -1.25
N ILE A 54 -0.94 4.01 -1.53
CA ILE A 54 -1.60 3.88 -2.82
C ILE A 54 -3.09 3.95 -2.59
N LYS A 55 -3.73 4.95 -3.20
CA LYS A 55 -5.17 5.12 -3.21
C LYS A 55 -5.65 5.10 -4.65
N ILE A 56 -6.68 4.33 -4.96
CA ILE A 56 -7.32 4.36 -6.29
C ILE A 56 -8.75 4.80 -6.10
N CYS A 57 -9.13 5.98 -6.57
CA CYS A 57 -10.47 6.51 -6.38
C CYS A 57 -11.50 5.68 -7.18
N PRO A 58 -12.65 5.34 -6.59
CA PRO A 58 -13.63 4.50 -7.25
C PRO A 58 -14.35 5.34 -8.31
N VAL A 59 -14.12 5.03 -9.57
CA VAL A 59 -14.99 5.42 -10.66
C VAL A 59 -15.55 4.15 -11.27
N GLU A 60 -16.82 4.20 -11.70
CA GLU A 60 -17.52 3.04 -12.24
C GLU A 60 -16.66 2.36 -13.32
N HIS A 61 -16.43 1.05 -13.17
CA HIS A 61 -15.68 0.16 -14.08
C HIS A 61 -14.15 0.02 -13.94
N CYS A 62 -13.47 0.71 -13.02
CA CYS A 62 -12.00 0.62 -12.95
C CYS A 62 -11.47 -0.50 -12.01
N SER A 63 -11.59 -1.77 -12.44
CA SER A 63 -10.94 -2.91 -11.73
C SER A 63 -9.51 -3.21 -12.22
N THR A 64 -9.05 -2.56 -13.29
CA THR A 64 -7.81 -2.92 -13.98
C THR A 64 -6.56 -2.38 -13.28
N CYS A 65 -6.58 -1.13 -12.82
CA CYS A 65 -5.43 -0.52 -12.13
C CYS A 65 -5.06 -1.28 -10.85
N SER A 66 -6.05 -1.66 -10.03
CA SER A 66 -5.83 -2.50 -8.84
C SER A 66 -5.11 -3.81 -9.18
N SER A 67 -5.54 -4.46 -10.26
CA SER A 67 -4.95 -5.72 -10.74
C SER A 67 -3.50 -5.53 -11.16
N ILE A 68 -3.22 -4.49 -11.95
CA ILE A 68 -1.88 -4.14 -12.41
C ILE A 68 -0.97 -3.84 -11.21
N ILE A 69 -1.43 -3.04 -10.24
CA ILE A 69 -0.66 -2.73 -9.03
C ILE A 69 -0.34 -4.00 -8.26
N LEU A 70 -1.33 -4.80 -7.88
CA LEU A 70 -1.11 -6.00 -7.05
C LEU A 70 -0.17 -7.01 -7.73
N LYS A 71 -0.33 -7.22 -9.04
CA LYS A 71 0.51 -8.16 -9.81
C LYS A 71 1.98 -7.75 -9.88
N ASN A 72 2.28 -6.46 -9.86
CA ASN A 72 3.65 -5.94 -10.01
C ASN A 72 4.31 -5.55 -8.69
N LEU A 73 3.52 -5.05 -7.73
CA LEU A 73 4.04 -4.35 -6.55
C LEU A 73 4.98 -5.23 -5.73
N GLY A 74 4.60 -6.49 -5.47
CA GLY A 74 5.41 -7.41 -4.66
C GLY A 74 6.85 -7.61 -5.15
N GLN A 75 7.09 -7.49 -6.47
CA GLN A 75 8.41 -7.71 -7.08
C GLN A 75 9.33 -6.48 -7.02
N ILE A 76 8.77 -5.28 -6.83
CA ILE A 76 9.50 -4.02 -6.96
C ILE A 76 9.69 -3.27 -5.63
N LEU A 77 8.98 -3.69 -4.57
CA LEU A 77 9.13 -3.14 -3.23
C LEU A 77 10.53 -3.46 -2.65
N PRO A 78 11.05 -2.61 -1.76
CA PRO A 78 12.24 -2.95 -0.98
C PRO A 78 11.98 -4.12 -0.03
N PHE A 79 13.06 -4.77 0.42
CA PHE A 79 13.00 -5.87 1.40
C PHE A 79 12.41 -5.46 2.75
N LYS A 80 12.39 -4.17 3.06
CA LYS A 80 11.83 -3.63 4.30
C LYS A 80 11.10 -2.32 4.02
N LEU A 81 9.92 -2.17 4.60
CA LEU A 81 9.15 -0.93 4.64
C LEU A 81 8.73 -0.63 6.07
N ASP A 82 8.74 0.65 6.44
CA ASP A 82 8.17 1.10 7.70
C ASP A 82 6.65 1.21 7.63
N TYR A 83 6.11 1.48 6.44
CA TYR A 83 4.69 1.68 6.24
C TYR A 83 4.25 1.39 4.80
N ILE A 84 3.16 0.64 4.65
CA ILE A 84 2.42 0.53 3.40
C ILE A 84 0.91 0.65 3.65
N SER A 85 0.22 1.44 2.84
CA SER A 85 -1.24 1.56 2.86
C SER A 85 -1.82 1.37 1.47
N LEU A 86 -2.77 0.45 1.35
CA LEU A 86 -3.49 0.13 0.11
C LEU A 86 -4.98 0.48 0.30
N ASP A 87 -5.50 1.47 -0.42
CA ASP A 87 -6.90 1.92 -0.38
C ASP A 87 -7.55 1.85 -1.78
N PHE A 88 -8.04 0.65 -2.14
CA PHE A 88 -8.68 0.40 -3.44
C PHE A 88 -9.45 -0.94 -3.46
N THR A 89 -10.15 -1.22 -4.56
CA THR A 89 -10.86 -2.50 -4.75
C THR A 89 -9.87 -3.63 -4.99
N ILE A 90 -9.93 -4.69 -4.18
CA ILE A 90 -9.00 -5.82 -4.25
C ILE A 90 -9.75 -7.10 -4.68
N LYS A 91 -9.25 -7.73 -5.76
CA LYS A 91 -9.64 -9.10 -6.14
C LYS A 91 -8.76 -10.09 -5.41
N GLU A 92 -9.37 -11.16 -4.92
CA GLU A 92 -8.70 -12.19 -4.14
C GLU A 92 -7.48 -12.79 -4.88
N SER A 93 -7.67 -13.16 -6.16
CA SER A 93 -6.63 -13.79 -6.98
C SER A 93 -5.42 -12.89 -7.22
N ASP A 94 -5.64 -11.60 -7.46
CA ASP A 94 -4.57 -10.62 -7.65
C ASP A 94 -3.84 -10.34 -6.33
N PHE A 95 -4.57 -10.33 -5.21
CA PHE A 95 -3.97 -10.16 -3.89
C PHE A 95 -3.05 -11.32 -3.52
N ARG A 96 -3.45 -12.56 -3.83
CA ARG A 96 -2.59 -13.73 -3.66
C ARG A 96 -1.27 -13.57 -4.43
N VAL A 97 -1.31 -13.13 -5.68
CA VAL A 97 -0.11 -12.88 -6.49
C VAL A 97 0.79 -11.83 -5.85
N PHE A 98 0.21 -10.75 -5.31
CA PHE A 98 0.97 -9.75 -4.54
C PHE A 98 1.69 -10.39 -3.35
N LEU A 99 1.01 -11.24 -2.58
CA LEU A 99 1.57 -11.88 -1.39
C LEU A 99 2.68 -12.87 -1.72
N GLU A 100 2.50 -13.70 -2.75
CA GLU A 100 3.51 -14.64 -3.25
C GLU A 100 4.77 -13.89 -3.72
N ASN A 101 4.60 -12.82 -4.50
CA ASN A 101 5.71 -11.99 -4.97
C ASN A 101 6.42 -11.21 -3.85
N SER A 102 5.74 -10.95 -2.72
CA SER A 102 6.25 -10.19 -1.58
C SER A 102 6.69 -11.06 -0.39
N GLN A 103 6.87 -12.36 -0.58
CA GLN A 103 7.12 -13.33 0.51
C GLN A 103 8.33 -12.99 1.39
N TYR A 104 9.33 -12.29 0.87
CA TYR A 104 10.56 -11.92 1.60
C TYR A 104 10.58 -10.48 2.10
N ILE A 105 9.46 -9.77 2.04
CA ILE A 105 9.37 -8.36 2.42
C ILE A 105 8.87 -8.24 3.85
N PHE A 106 9.61 -7.51 4.68
CA PHE A 106 9.17 -7.13 6.01
C PHE A 106 8.47 -5.77 6.00
N ILE A 107 7.31 -5.68 6.63
CA ILE A 107 6.50 -4.47 6.66
C ILE A 107 6.18 -4.14 8.13
N ASN A 108 6.65 -2.99 8.63
CA ASN A 108 6.35 -2.63 10.01
C ASN A 108 4.85 -2.30 10.21
N LYS A 109 4.24 -1.49 9.34
CA LYS A 109 2.80 -1.17 9.36
C LYS A 109 2.16 -1.48 8.01
N LEU A 110 1.22 -2.44 7.99
CA LEU A 110 0.40 -2.78 6.83
C LEU A 110 -1.04 -2.33 7.06
N LEU A 111 -1.51 -1.42 6.21
CA LEU A 111 -2.88 -0.94 6.21
C LEU A 111 -3.56 -1.33 4.90
N ILE A 112 -4.76 -1.91 5.00
CA ILE A 112 -5.56 -2.27 3.84
C ILE A 112 -6.97 -1.74 4.05
N LYS A 113 -7.44 -0.91 3.12
CA LYS A 113 -8.81 -0.42 3.07
C LYS A 113 -9.49 -0.96 1.82
N LEU A 114 -10.40 -1.89 2.03
CA LEU A 114 -11.15 -2.58 1.00
C LEU A 114 -12.38 -1.76 0.62
N LYS A 115 -12.45 -1.38 -0.67
CA LYS A 115 -13.60 -0.66 -1.22
C LYS A 115 -14.77 -1.60 -1.54
N SER A 116 -15.94 -1.02 -1.82
CA SER A 116 -17.12 -1.77 -2.27
C SER A 116 -16.77 -2.67 -3.46
N GLY A 117 -17.15 -3.95 -3.38
CA GLY A 117 -16.86 -4.93 -4.43
C GLY A 117 -15.52 -5.64 -4.29
N SER A 118 -14.77 -5.41 -3.21
CA SER A 118 -13.59 -6.21 -2.89
C SER A 118 -13.99 -7.58 -2.34
N ASP A 119 -13.17 -8.58 -2.62
CA ASP A 119 -13.29 -9.93 -2.06
C ASP A 119 -12.77 -9.96 -0.61
N ASP A 120 -13.10 -11.03 0.11
CA ASP A 120 -12.50 -11.29 1.43
C ASP A 120 -11.06 -11.81 1.27
N ILE A 121 -10.11 -11.11 1.86
CA ILE A 121 -8.68 -11.42 1.78
C ILE A 121 -8.09 -11.96 3.10
N LEU A 122 -8.90 -12.08 4.16
CA LEU A 122 -8.39 -12.35 5.51
C LEU A 122 -7.65 -13.68 5.60
N HIS A 123 -8.16 -14.71 4.91
CA HIS A 123 -7.53 -16.03 4.87
C HIS A 123 -6.11 -15.98 4.28
N TYR A 124 -5.89 -15.19 3.22
CA TYR A 124 -4.55 -14.99 2.66
C TYR A 124 -3.62 -14.17 3.55
N ILE A 125 -4.16 -13.19 4.29
CA ILE A 125 -3.38 -12.48 5.31
C ILE A 125 -2.90 -13.48 6.37
N LYS A 126 -3.78 -14.37 6.86
CA LYS A 126 -3.37 -15.40 7.82
C LYS A 126 -2.31 -16.33 7.21
N GLU A 127 -2.53 -16.81 6.00
CA GLU A 127 -1.63 -17.76 5.35
C GLU A 127 -0.25 -17.18 5.09
N TYR A 128 -0.16 -16.02 4.44
CA TYR A 128 1.11 -15.49 3.97
C TYR A 128 1.72 -14.45 4.90
N ILE A 129 0.94 -13.66 5.64
CA ILE A 129 1.47 -12.59 6.50
C ILE A 129 1.68 -13.10 7.94
N MET A 130 0.66 -13.74 8.51
CA MET A 130 0.65 -14.14 9.92
C MET A 130 1.62 -15.28 10.20
N LYS A 131 1.55 -16.36 9.41
CA LYS A 131 2.47 -17.52 9.57
C LYS A 131 3.93 -17.13 9.41
N GLU A 132 4.22 -16.29 8.41
CA GLU A 132 5.58 -15.83 8.10
C GLU A 132 6.06 -14.66 8.97
N LYS A 133 5.22 -14.12 9.86
CA LYS A 133 5.55 -13.04 10.82
C LYS A 133 6.19 -11.81 10.18
N ARG A 134 5.75 -11.46 8.97
CA ARG A 134 6.34 -10.37 8.16
C ARG A 134 5.72 -9.00 8.39
N VAL A 135 4.70 -8.91 9.25
CA VAL A 135 4.04 -7.65 9.63
C VAL A 135 4.06 -7.48 11.15
N LYS A 136 4.36 -6.27 11.63
CA LYS A 136 4.28 -5.94 13.07
C LYS A 136 2.93 -5.33 13.47
N TYR A 137 2.43 -4.37 12.69
CA TYR A 137 1.15 -3.72 12.91
C TYR A 137 0.25 -3.91 11.70
N LEU A 138 -0.98 -4.37 11.93
CA LEU A 138 -1.95 -4.65 10.89
C LEU A 138 -3.24 -3.86 11.14
N ALA A 139 -3.77 -3.20 10.10
CA ALA A 139 -5.14 -2.70 10.12
C ALA A 139 -5.83 -3.03 8.80
N ILE A 140 -7.01 -3.64 8.88
CA ILE A 140 -7.84 -3.93 7.72
C ILE A 140 -9.22 -3.31 7.96
N LYS A 141 -9.66 -2.48 7.02
CA LYS A 141 -10.98 -1.84 7.04
C LYS A 141 -11.73 -2.21 5.77
N ASN A 142 -12.88 -2.83 5.91
CA ASN A 142 -13.81 -3.04 4.80
C ASN A 142 -14.96 -2.04 4.92
N ILE A 143 -15.21 -1.27 3.86
CA ILE A 143 -16.28 -0.27 3.86
C ILE A 143 -17.66 -0.89 4.15
N LYS A 144 -17.90 -2.16 3.77
CA LYS A 144 -19.16 -2.86 4.02
C LYS A 144 -19.18 -3.65 5.32
N ASN A 145 -18.06 -4.28 5.68
CA ASN A 145 -18.04 -5.32 6.71
C ASN A 145 -17.38 -4.89 8.04
N GLY A 146 -16.99 -3.61 8.16
CA GLY A 146 -16.32 -3.09 9.36
C GLY A 146 -14.80 -3.30 9.35
N GLU A 147 -14.17 -3.22 10.52
CA GLU A 147 -12.72 -3.32 10.68
C GLU A 147 -12.31 -4.62 11.37
N LEU A 148 -11.15 -5.18 10.99
CA LEU A 148 -10.58 -6.38 11.62
C LEU A 148 -10.41 -6.21 13.13
N PHE A 149 -10.13 -4.99 13.58
CA PHE A 149 -9.98 -4.65 14.99
C PHE A 149 -11.22 -4.99 15.83
N ASP A 150 -12.42 -4.92 15.24
CA ASP A 150 -13.66 -5.18 15.97
C ASP A 150 -13.97 -6.70 16.08
N LEU A 151 -13.26 -7.55 15.33
CA LEU A 151 -13.35 -9.01 15.36
C LEU A 151 -12.44 -9.58 16.47
N LYS A 152 -12.94 -9.59 17.72
CA LYS A 152 -12.12 -9.90 18.91
C LYS A 152 -11.38 -11.23 18.85
N ASP A 153 -11.99 -12.27 18.30
CA ASP A 153 -11.36 -13.59 18.20
C ASP A 153 -10.23 -13.61 17.16
N GLU A 154 -10.44 -12.92 16.03
CA GLU A 154 -9.42 -12.70 15.00
C GLU A 154 -8.24 -11.90 15.57
N VAL A 155 -8.50 -10.80 16.28
CA VAL A 155 -7.45 -9.99 16.93
C VAL A 155 -6.59 -10.84 17.86
N ARG A 156 -7.22 -11.67 18.71
CA ARG A 156 -6.49 -12.57 19.62
C ARG A 156 -5.62 -13.57 18.85
N GLU A 157 -6.11 -14.10 17.73
CA GLU A 157 -5.33 -15.02 16.89
C GLU A 157 -4.06 -14.34 16.32
N PHE A 158 -4.18 -13.10 15.83
CA PHE A 158 -3.04 -12.32 15.36
C PHE A 158 -2.04 -11.99 16.49
N GLU A 159 -2.54 -11.67 17.69
CA GLU A 159 -1.70 -11.38 18.86
C GLU A 159 -0.82 -12.58 19.26
N LEU A 160 -1.34 -13.81 19.16
CA LEU A 160 -0.56 -15.04 19.38
C LEU A 160 0.62 -15.18 18.41
N HIS A 161 0.55 -14.51 17.26
CA HIS A 161 1.61 -14.47 16.25
C HIS A 161 2.49 -13.21 16.34
N ASN A 162 2.36 -12.44 17.42
CA ASN A 162 3.04 -11.15 17.64
C ASN A 162 2.68 -10.07 16.61
N ILE A 163 1.49 -10.14 16.02
CA ILE A 163 0.95 -9.11 15.13
C ILE A 163 -0.02 -8.25 15.92
N ILE A 164 0.24 -6.95 15.98
CA ILE A 164 -0.59 -6.00 16.72
C ILE A 164 -1.64 -5.45 15.77
N VAL A 165 -2.89 -5.91 15.93
CA VAL A 165 -4.02 -5.35 15.18
C VAL A 165 -4.42 -3.99 15.76
N ARG A 166 -4.62 -3.00 14.90
CA ARG A 166 -5.04 -1.64 15.27
C ARG A 166 -6.25 -1.22 14.45
N ARG A 167 -6.98 -0.20 14.92
CA ARG A 167 -7.99 0.47 14.09
C ARG A 167 -7.30 1.17 12.94
N TYR A 168 -7.97 1.24 11.80
CA TYR A 168 -7.41 1.90 10.62
C TYR A 168 -7.14 3.38 10.89
N SER A 169 -8.05 4.05 11.62
CA SER A 169 -7.92 5.47 12.02
C SER A 169 -6.68 5.76 12.88
N ASP A 170 -6.19 4.77 13.62
CA ASP A 170 -5.06 4.95 14.55
C ASP A 170 -3.71 4.96 13.81
N LEU A 171 -3.67 4.40 12.59
CA LEU A 171 -2.45 4.23 11.83
C LEU A 171 -2.40 5.05 10.54
N VAL A 172 -3.54 5.48 10.00
CA VAL A 172 -3.61 6.14 8.69
C VAL A 172 -2.82 7.44 8.67
N ILE A 173 -2.05 7.63 7.60
CA ILE A 173 -1.48 8.92 7.21
C ILE A 173 -2.34 9.43 6.05
N ASP A 174 -3.05 10.52 6.27
CA ASP A 174 -3.98 11.09 5.30
C ASP A 174 -3.36 12.31 4.59
N PHE A 175 -3.63 12.43 3.30
CA PHE A 175 -3.21 13.53 2.43
C PHE A 175 -4.43 14.00 1.64
N ASP A 176 -4.44 15.25 1.18
CA ASP A 176 -5.53 15.75 0.35
C ASP A 176 -5.53 15.05 -1.02
N ASP A 177 -6.66 14.49 -1.43
CA ASP A 177 -6.81 13.60 -2.60
C ASP A 177 -6.63 14.28 -3.96
N ASN A 178 -6.42 15.60 -3.96
CA ASN A 178 -6.31 16.41 -5.17
C ASN A 178 -4.99 16.21 -5.93
N ASP A 179 -3.93 15.76 -5.26
CA ASP A 179 -2.59 15.68 -5.84
C ASP A 179 -1.80 14.42 -5.41
N ASP A 180 -0.76 14.13 -6.17
CA ASP A 180 0.25 13.13 -5.86
C ASP A 180 1.37 13.77 -5.00
N TYR A 181 1.83 13.08 -3.94
CA TYR A 181 2.78 13.63 -2.96
C TYR A 181 4.07 12.80 -2.85
N ILE A 182 5.19 13.51 -2.92
CA ILE A 182 6.52 12.95 -2.71
C ILE A 182 7.20 13.69 -1.55
N TRP A 183 7.81 12.93 -0.64
CA TRP A 183 8.62 13.47 0.45
C TRP A 183 10.06 12.95 0.42
N ASN A 184 11.01 13.84 0.71
CA ASN A 184 12.45 13.57 0.70
C ASN A 184 13.07 14.04 2.03
N ILE A 185 14.04 13.28 2.56
CA ILE A 185 14.79 13.58 3.78
C ILE A 185 15.92 14.59 3.55
N ASP A 186 16.41 14.78 2.32
CA ASP A 186 17.60 15.59 2.00
C ASP A 186 17.45 17.12 2.19
N LYS A 187 16.40 17.57 2.89
CA LYS A 187 16.31 18.94 3.42
C LYS A 187 16.18 18.92 4.95
N LEU A 188 17.26 18.46 5.59
CA LEU A 188 17.66 18.83 6.95
C LEU A 188 19.13 19.26 6.92
#